data_AF-A0A524H6J8-F1
#
_entry.id   AF-A0A524H6J8-F1
#
_cell.length_a   1.000
_cell.length_b   1.000
_cell.length_c   1.000
_cell.angle_alpha   90.00
_cell.angle_beta   90.00
_cell.angle_gamma   90.00
#
_symmetry.space_group_name_H-M   'P 1'
#
loop_
_entity.id
_entity.type
_entity.pdbx_description
1 polymer ?
#
loop_
_entity_poly.entity_id
_entity_poly.type
_entity_poly.pdbx_seq_one_letter_code
_entity_poly.pdbx_strand_id
1 'polypeptide(L)' 'MLVNITCPQCNTSGGFSISDECYIGPYRCWKCRATMKIHLEKTRLESCELMSEEEFTHFEQEMEIRRRAHGER' A
#
# COMPACT_ATOMS: atom_id res chain seq x y z
N MET A 1 -3.44 3.10 -14.19
CA MET A 1 -4.69 3.72 -13.71
C MET A 1 -4.37 4.70 -12.60
N LEU A 2 -4.96 5.90 -12.61
CA LEU A 2 -4.76 6.89 -11.54
C LEU A 2 -5.74 6.61 -10.40
N VAL A 3 -5.24 6.58 -9.17
CA VAL A 3 -5.99 6.28 -7.94
C VAL A 3 -5.77 7.37 -6.92
N ASN A 4 -6.85 7.77 -6.25
CA ASN A 4 -6.80 8.72 -5.14
C ASN A 4 -6.89 7.99 -3.81
N ILE A 5 -5.84 8.08 -3.01
CA ILE A 5 -5.76 7.48 -1.68
C ILE A 5 -5.83 8.62 -0.66
N THR A 6 -6.77 8.53 0.27
CA THR A 6 -6.88 9.48 1.38
C THR A 6 -6.22 8.89 2.62
N CYS A 7 -5.22 9.58 3.15
CA CYS A 7 -4.52 9.15 4.36
C CYS A 7 -5.41 9.36 5.60
N PRO A 8 -5.74 8.32 6.38
CA PRO A 8 -6.56 8.47 7.59
C PRO A 8 -5.89 9.25 8.71
N GLN A 9 -4.54 9.28 8.77
CA GLN A 9 -3.82 9.99 9.84
C GLN A 9 -3.74 11.52 9.65
N CYS A 10 -3.51 12.00 8.42
CA CYS A 10 -3.33 13.43 8.14
C CYS A 10 -4.37 14.02 7.18
N ASN A 11 -5.39 13.22 6.84
CA ASN A 11 -6.51 13.56 5.96
C ASN A 11 -6.10 14.13 4.60
N THR A 12 -4.90 13.79 4.13
CA THR A 12 -4.35 14.27 2.86
C THR A 12 -4.63 13.27 1.76
N SER A 13 -5.13 13.76 0.64
CA SER A 13 -5.29 12.98 -0.59
C SER A 13 -3.98 12.93 -1.37
N GLY A 14 -3.65 11.74 -1.88
CA GLY A 14 -2.52 11.51 -2.78
C GLY A 14 -3.01 10.77 -4.02
N GLY A 15 -2.55 11.23 -5.19
CA GLY A 15 -2.75 10.53 -6.46
C GLY A 15 -1.57 9.61 -6.75
N PHE A 16 -1.83 8.33 -7.00
CA PHE A 16 -0.81 7.35 -7.40
C PHE A 16 -1.26 6.60 -8.66
N SER A 17 -0.32 6.08 -9.45
CA SER A 17 -0.63 5.29 -10.64
C SER A 17 -0.34 3.80 -10.40
N ILE A 18 -1.36 2.96 -10.40
CA ILE A 18 -1.23 1.49 -10.36
C ILE A 18 -1.29 0.92 -11.77
N SER A 19 -0.48 -0.12 -12.03
CA SER A 19 -0.55 -0.89 -13.27
C SER A 19 -1.71 -1.90 -13.22
N ASP A 20 -1.86 -2.58 -12.09
CA ASP A 20 -2.88 -3.59 -11.85
C ASP A 20 -4.24 -2.98 -11.45
N GLU A 21 -5.31 -3.72 -11.73
CA GLU A 21 -6.67 -3.38 -11.27
C GLU A 21 -6.85 -3.55 -9.76
N CYS A 22 -6.09 -4.48 -9.16
CA CYS A 22 -6.06 -4.71 -7.72
C CYS A 22 -4.64 -4.51 -7.20
N TYR A 23 -4.50 -3.73 -6.14
CA TYR A 23 -3.23 -3.52 -5.47
C TYR A 23 -3.40 -3.69 -3.96
N ILE A 24 -2.69 -4.65 -3.40
CA ILE A 24 -2.56 -4.82 -1.96
C ILE A 24 -1.11 -4.60 -1.63
N GLY A 25 -0.83 -3.58 -0.81
CA GLY A 25 0.54 -3.33 -0.47
C GLY A 25 0.79 -2.28 0.61
N PRO A 26 2.06 -2.21 1.05
CA PRO A 26 2.53 -1.16 1.90
C PRO A 26 2.44 0.16 1.14
N TYR A 27 1.75 1.12 1.74
CA TYR A 27 1.67 2.49 1.26
C TYR A 27 2.20 3.42 2.33
N ARG A 28 3.00 4.38 1.89
CA ARG A 28 3.55 5.39 2.77
C ARG A 28 2.99 6.74 2.38
N CYS A 29 2.33 7.40 3.33
CA CYS A 29 1.77 8.73 3.07
C CYS A 29 2.91 9.70 2.72
N TRP A 30 2.77 10.40 1.60
CA TRP A 30 3.78 11.37 1.15
C TRP A 30 3.94 12.56 2.11
N LYS A 31 2.88 12.95 2.83
CA LYS A 31 2.89 14.11 3.75
C LYS A 31 3.35 13.77 5.16
N CYS A 32 2.69 12.81 5.81
CA CYS A 32 2.99 12.46 7.21
C CYS A 32 3.96 11.28 7.37
N ARG A 33 4.40 10.65 6.25
CA ARG A 33 5.29 9.48 6.23
C ARG A 33 4.76 8.24 6.97
N ALA A 34 3.48 8.26 7.37
CA ALA A 34 2.81 7.16 8.03
C ALA A 34 2.81 5.91 7.15
N THR A 35 3.13 4.79 7.79
CA THR A 35 3.13 3.45 7.23
C THR A 35 1.73 2.85 7.35
N MET A 36 1.18 2.39 6.25
CA MET A 36 -0.17 1.84 6.21
C MET A 36 -0.28 0.77 5.13
N LYS A 37 -1.14 -0.21 5.36
CA LYS A 37 -1.50 -1.20 4.37
C LYS A 37 -2.77 -0.75 3.68
N ILE A 38 -2.70 -0.66 2.35
CA ILE A 38 -3.87 -0.33 1.54
C ILE A 38 -4.27 -1.52 0.68
N HIS A 39 -5.58 -1.65 0.50
CA HIS A 39 -6.19 -2.53 -0.47
C HIS A 39 -6.97 -1.66 -1.45
N LEU A 40 -6.56 -1.70 -2.71
CA LEU A 40 -7.18 -1.02 -3.84
C LEU A 40 -7.81 -2.07 -4.75
N GLU A 41 -9.05 -1.84 -5.17
CA GLU A 41 -9.76 -2.62 -6.18
C GLU A 41 -10.39 -1.67 -7.22
N LYS A 42 -10.11 -1.87 -8.50
CA LYS A 42 -10.69 -1.15 -9.64
C LYS A 42 -10.69 0.37 -9.45
N THR A 43 -9.62 0.91 -8.90
CA THR A 43 -9.40 2.33 -8.56
C THR A 43 -10.06 2.88 -7.28
N ARG A 44 -10.69 2.02 -6.47
CA ARG A 44 -11.27 2.39 -5.18
C ARG A 44 -10.45 1.84 -4.03
N LEU A 45 -10.27 2.64 -2.99
CA LEU A 45 -9.69 2.21 -1.71
C LEU A 45 -10.73 1.37 -0.96
N GLU A 46 -10.51 0.06 -0.94
CA GLU A 46 -11.33 -0.91 -0.22
C GLU A 46 -10.96 -0.95 1.26
N SER A 47 -9.67 -0.88 1.59
CA SER A 47 -9.21 -0.91 2.98
C SER A 47 -7.94 -0.08 3.16
N CYS A 48 -7.82 0.57 4.31
CA CYS A 48 -6.66 1.37 4.67
C CYS A 48 -6.41 1.23 6.16
N GLU A 49 -5.41 0.44 6.52
CA GLU A 49 -5.06 0.14 7.90
C GLU A 49 -3.71 0.80 8.22
N LEU A 50 -3.70 1.65 9.25
CA LEU A 50 -2.47 2.21 9.79
C LEU A 50 -1.69 1.10 10.49
N MET A 51 -0.41 0.99 10.19
CA MET A 51 0.48 0.00 10.79
C MET A 51 1.64 0.71 11.45
N SER A 52 2.08 0.17 12.60
CA SER A 52 3.33 0.57 13.22
C SER A 52 4.52 0.25 12.30
N GLU A 53 5.65 0.92 12.49
CA GLU A 53 6.86 0.68 11.70
C GLU A 53 7.32 -0.79 11.76
N GLU A 54 7.13 -1.45 12.89
CA GLU A 54 7.45 -2.86 13.10
C GLU A 54 6.61 -3.77 12.20
N GLU A 55 5.29 -3.57 12.20
CA GLU A 55 4.35 -4.34 11.39
C GLU A 55 4.52 -4.07 9.90
N PHE A 56 4.81 -2.82 9.54
CA PHE A 56 5.08 -2.44 8.16
C PHE A 56 6.35 -3.10 7.63
N THR A 57 7.41 -3.12 8.44
CA THR A 57 8.68 -3.77 8.09
C THR A 57 8.48 -5.27 7.88
N HIS A 58 7.74 -5.93 8.78
CA HIS A 58 7.39 -7.35 8.64
C HIS A 58 6.59 -7.60 7.37
N PHE A 59 5.60 -6.75 7.08
CA PHE A 59 4.77 -6.87 5.88
C PHE A 59 5.56 -6.65 4.57
N GLU A 60 6.47 -5.67 4.54
CA GLU A 60 7.38 -5.46 3.42
C GLU A 60 8.27 -6.68 3.17
N GLN A 61 8.84 -7.26 4.23
CA GLN A 61 9.65 -8.48 4.12
C GLN A 61 8.83 -9.66 3.59
N GLU A 62 7.62 -9.88 4.10
CA GLU A 62 6.76 -10.99 3.67
C GLU A 62 6.39 -10.86 2.19
N MET A 63 6.13 -9.64 1.72
CA MET A 63 5.86 -9.33 0.32
C MET A 63 7.09 -9.51 -0.57
N GLU A 64 8.27 -9.13 -0.09
CA GLU A 64 9.53 -9.35 -0.82
C GLU A 64 9.86 -10.85 -0.93
N ILE A 65 9.67 -11.61 0.15
CA ILE A 65 9.83 -13.07 0.15
C ILE A 65 8.86 -13.71 -0.85
N ARG A 66 7.59 -13.29 -0.85
CA ARG A 66 6.60 -13.75 -1.85
C ARG A 66 6.99 -13.40 -3.27
N ARG A 67 7.51 -12.20 -3.53
CA ARG A 67 8.00 -11.80 -4.86
C ARG A 67 9.18 -12.64 -5.31
N ARG A 68 10.13 -12.93 -4.42
CA ARG A 68 11.29 -13.78 -4.73
C ARG A 68 10.88 -15.23 -4.98
N ALA A 69 9.97 -15.78 -4.17
CA ALA A 69 9.47 -17.15 -4.32
C ALA A 69 8.70 -17.37 -5.62
N HIS A 70 8.07 -16.33 -6.19
CA HIS A 70 7.36 -16.41 -7.47
C HIS A 70 8.26 -16.22 -8.70
N GLY A 71 9.56 -15.96 -8.51
CA GLY A 71 10.54 -15.69 -9.57
C GLY A 71 11.36 -16.90 -10.05
N GLU A 72 11.17 -18.10 -9.49
CA GLU A 72 11.78 -19.35 -9.98
C GLU A 72 10.78 -20.12 -10.87
N ARG A 73 10.67 -19.74 -12.14
CA ARG A 73 10.23 -20.66 -13.20
C ARG A 73 10.83 -20.33 -14.56
#